data_AF-A0A379Z8R6-F1
#
_entry.id   AF-A0A379Z8R6-F1
#
_cell.length_a   1.000
_cell.length_b   1.000
_cell.length_c   1.000
_cell.angle_alpha   90.00
_cell.angle_beta   90.00
_cell.angle_gamma   90.00
#
_symmetry.space_group_name_H-M   'P 1'
#
loop_
_entity.id
_entity.type
_entity.pdbx_description
1 polymer ?
#
loop_
_entity_poly.entity_id
_entity_poly.type
_entity_poly.pdbx_seq_one_letter_code
_entity_poly.pdbx_strand_id
1 'polypeptide(L)'
;MEAKVEAVCLHCGHGHQPDELTIRCISDFELAEQGRELVRHGVQQQLFAALGEQMSRAHFLWLLQWHNQLALRHGHEHLLLVLELEALAPDLAGSGEARALTLLDALKQRLLSLVRVTDACSSHDDQGVLLLLPYTGESQLPALKQKLQRLNDSVPEGELRLRLKAVSLPDQQLGAEVESWLASRLQQAEVLDGE
;
A
#
# COMPACT_ATOMS: atom_id res chain seq x y z
N MET A 1 -10.10 60.07 27.34
CA MET A 1 -9.13 60.35 26.27
C MET A 1 -8.70 59.00 25.73
N GLU A 2 -9.07 58.67 24.50
CA GLU A 2 -8.64 57.43 23.85
C GLU A 2 -7.22 57.60 23.29
N ALA A 3 -6.39 56.56 23.42
CA ALA A 3 -5.03 56.57 22.92
C ALA A 3 -5.04 56.46 21.38
N LYS A 4 -4.32 57.35 20.69
CA LYS A 4 -4.18 57.33 19.24
C LYS A 4 -3.02 56.38 18.87
N VAL A 5 -3.30 55.36 18.07
CA VAL A 5 -2.31 54.36 17.63
C VAL A 5 -1.87 54.69 16.21
N GLU A 6 -0.57 54.65 15.95
CA GLU A 6 0.05 54.95 14.65
C GLU A 6 1.00 53.81 14.26
N ALA A 7 1.02 53.43 12.98
CA ALA A 7 1.94 52.43 12.46
C ALA A 7 3.11 53.12 11.76
N VAL A 8 4.35 52.77 12.10
CA VAL A 8 5.56 53.39 11.53
C VAL A 8 6.31 52.38 10.68
N CYS A 9 6.62 52.75 9.44
CA CYS A 9 7.42 51.91 8.54
C CYS A 9 8.87 51.79 9.05
N LEU A 10 9.35 50.57 9.27
CA LEU A 10 10.72 50.30 9.74
C LEU A 10 11.82 50.62 8.70
N HIS A 11 11.46 50.78 7.43
CA HIS A 11 12.42 51.07 6.37
C HIS A 11 12.59 52.57 6.08
N CYS A 12 11.50 53.33 6.03
CA CYS A 12 11.53 54.76 5.67
C CYS A 12 11.05 55.71 6.79
N GLY A 13 10.58 55.18 7.92
CA GLY A 13 10.12 55.97 9.07
C GLY A 13 8.80 56.71 8.86
N HIS A 14 8.11 56.51 7.73
CA HIS A 14 6.83 57.14 7.47
C HIS A 14 5.73 56.57 8.37
N GLY A 15 4.90 57.46 8.93
CA GLY A 15 3.75 57.11 9.76
C GLY A 15 2.49 56.91 8.91
N HIS A 16 1.74 55.86 9.22
CA HIS A 16 0.48 55.50 8.57
C HIS A 16 -0.62 55.32 9.63
N GLN A 17 -1.86 55.67 9.27
CA GLN A 17 -3.00 55.26 10.09
C GLN A 17 -3.23 53.75 9.92
N PRO A 18 -3.62 53.01 10.98
CA PRO A 18 -3.88 51.57 10.88
C PRO A 18 -4.84 51.17 9.76
N ASP A 19 -5.83 52.01 9.46
CA ASP A 19 -6.85 51.79 8.43
C ASP A 19 -6.31 51.96 6.99
N GLU A 20 -5.11 52.52 6.83
CA GLU A 20 -4.42 52.69 5.54
C GLU A 20 -3.53 51.48 5.20
N LEU A 21 -3.39 50.52 6.11
CA LEU A 21 -2.56 49.35 5.92
C LEU A 21 -3.31 48.26 5.13
N THR A 22 -2.71 47.82 4.02
CA THR A 22 -3.20 46.65 3.28
C THR A 22 -2.86 45.38 4.07
N ILE A 23 -3.86 44.76 4.69
CA ILE A 23 -3.72 43.46 5.35
C ILE A 23 -3.40 42.41 4.29
N ARG A 24 -2.20 41.84 4.35
CA ARG A 24 -1.83 40.65 3.58
C ARG A 24 -1.82 39.45 4.51
N CYS A 25 -2.76 38.53 4.32
CA CYS A 25 -2.65 37.21 4.91
C CYS A 25 -1.52 36.46 4.19
N ILE A 26 -0.44 36.21 4.92
CA ILE A 26 0.58 35.25 4.51
C ILE A 26 0.14 33.93 5.14
N SER A 27 -0.10 32.92 4.32
CA SER A 27 -0.44 31.58 4.75
C SER A 27 0.62 30.64 4.24
N ASP A 28 1.22 29.88 5.16
CA ASP A 28 2.15 28.83 4.83
C ASP A 28 1.34 27.54 4.60
N PHE A 29 1.56 26.91 3.45
CA PHE A 29 0.95 25.63 3.12
C PHE A 29 1.94 24.53 3.42
N GLU A 30 1.55 23.61 4.29
CA GLU A 30 2.28 22.38 4.53
C GLU A 30 1.46 21.19 4.07
N LEU A 31 2.14 20.16 3.57
CA LEU A 31 1.48 18.89 3.30
C LEU A 31 0.96 18.31 4.62
N ALA A 32 -0.31 17.91 4.63
CA ALA A 32 -0.85 17.07 5.68
C ALA A 32 -0.07 15.75 5.76
N GLU A 33 -0.18 15.03 6.87
CA GLU A 33 0.51 13.74 7.08
C GLU A 33 0.32 12.77 5.91
N GLN A 34 -0.91 12.64 5.41
CA GLN A 34 -1.26 11.84 4.25
C GLN A 34 -0.52 12.27 2.97
N GLY A 35 -0.35 13.58 2.77
CA GLY A 35 0.38 14.15 1.65
C GLY A 35 1.90 13.92 1.75
N ARG A 36 2.44 13.95 2.97
CA ARG A 36 3.87 13.62 3.21
C ARG A 36 4.15 12.14 2.95
N GLU A 37 3.26 11.26 3.39
CA GLU A 37 3.34 9.82 3.11
C GLU A 37 3.27 9.56 1.60
N LEU A 38 2.36 10.23 0.87
CA LEU A 38 2.25 10.14 -0.59
C LEU A 38 3.56 10.49 -1.32
N VAL A 39 4.22 11.57 -0.91
CA VAL A 39 5.50 12.01 -1.51
C VAL A 39 6.64 11.05 -1.16
N ARG A 40 6.64 10.46 0.04
CA ARG A 40 7.69 9.55 0.51
C ARG A 40 7.59 8.15 -0.07
N HIS A 41 6.36 7.63 -0.16
CA HIS A 41 6.08 6.23 -0.44
C HIS A 41 5.49 6.02 -1.84
N GLY A 42 5.09 7.10 -2.51
CA GLY A 42 4.38 7.03 -3.77
C GLY A 42 2.94 6.53 -3.60
N VAL A 43 2.15 6.71 -4.66
CA VAL A 43 0.72 6.35 -4.63
C VAL A 43 0.49 4.84 -4.51
N GLN A 44 1.41 4.02 -5.02
CA GLN A 44 1.28 2.56 -5.06
C GLN A 44 1.41 1.92 -3.68
N GLN A 45 2.32 2.39 -2.82
CA GLN A 45 2.48 1.83 -1.47
C GLN A 45 1.24 2.08 -0.58
N GLN A 46 0.47 3.14 -0.84
CA GLN A 46 -0.78 3.42 -0.11
C GLN A 46 -1.93 2.46 -0.43
N LEU A 47 -1.88 1.76 -1.58
CA LEU A 47 -2.86 0.74 -1.95
C LEU A 47 -2.87 -0.39 -0.90
N PHE A 48 -1.69 -0.78 -0.45
CA PHE A 48 -1.51 -1.93 0.45
C PHE A 48 -1.39 -1.55 1.93
N ALA A 49 -1.21 -0.27 2.24
CA ALA A 49 -0.95 0.26 3.59
C ALA A 49 -2.06 0.04 4.66
N ALA A 50 -3.11 -0.71 4.34
CA ALA A 50 -4.20 -1.03 5.27
C ALA A 50 -4.66 -2.50 5.19
N LEU A 51 -3.96 -3.35 4.45
CA LEU A 51 -4.34 -4.77 4.33
C LEU A 51 -3.92 -5.54 5.57
N GLY A 52 -4.82 -6.36 6.13
CA GLY A 52 -4.49 -7.26 7.24
C GLY A 52 -3.74 -6.61 8.40
N GLU A 53 -2.91 -7.40 9.08
CA GLU A 53 -2.01 -6.94 10.13
C GLU A 53 -0.67 -6.53 9.51
N GLN A 54 -0.41 -5.21 9.47
CA GLN A 54 0.83 -4.65 8.93
C GLN A 54 2.00 -4.87 9.87
N MET A 55 3.12 -5.37 9.34
CA MET A 55 4.34 -5.56 10.12
C MET A 55 5.60 -5.31 9.30
N SER A 56 6.70 -5.07 10.02
CA SER A 56 8.02 -4.97 9.39
C SER A 56 8.41 -6.27 8.68
N ARG A 57 9.22 -6.14 7.63
CA ARG A 57 9.79 -7.28 6.89
C ARG A 57 10.43 -8.32 7.80
N ALA A 58 11.23 -7.89 8.77
CA ALA A 58 11.89 -8.80 9.71
C ALA A 58 10.88 -9.61 10.56
N HIS A 59 9.83 -8.95 11.06
CA HIS A 59 8.75 -9.64 11.79
C HIS A 59 7.98 -10.62 10.90
N PHE A 60 7.69 -10.23 9.66
CA PHE A 60 6.99 -11.08 8.71
C PHE A 60 7.77 -12.36 8.41
N LEU A 61 9.08 -12.24 8.12
CA LEU A 61 9.94 -13.39 7.83
C LEU A 61 10.04 -14.34 9.04
N TRP A 62 10.15 -13.77 10.25
CA TRP A 62 10.11 -14.56 11.48
C TRP A 62 8.78 -15.30 11.65
N LEU A 63 7.65 -14.60 11.44
CA LEU A 63 6.31 -15.15 11.58
C LEU A 63 6.05 -16.27 10.56
N LEU A 64 6.49 -16.06 9.32
CA LEU A 64 6.42 -17.03 8.23
C LEU A 64 7.16 -18.32 8.59
N GLN A 65 8.39 -18.21 9.08
CA GLN A 65 9.17 -19.35 9.53
C GLN A 65 8.48 -20.08 10.68
N TRP A 66 7.99 -19.33 11.67
CA TRP A 66 7.31 -19.89 12.83
C TRP A 66 6.04 -20.65 12.44
N HIS A 67 5.19 -20.05 11.61
CA HIS A 67 3.97 -20.69 11.11
C HIS A 67 4.28 -21.94 10.28
N ASN A 68 5.30 -21.89 9.43
CA ASN A 68 5.73 -23.06 8.66
C ASN A 68 6.12 -24.23 9.56
N GLN A 69 6.91 -23.98 10.62
CA GLN A 69 7.30 -25.02 11.57
C GLN A 69 6.11 -25.59 12.34
N LEU A 70 5.15 -24.74 12.70
CA LEU A 70 3.93 -25.16 13.38
C LEU A 70 3.04 -26.03 12.46
N ALA A 71 2.91 -25.62 11.20
CA ALA A 71 2.20 -26.35 10.17
C ALA A 71 2.80 -27.74 9.92
N LEU A 72 4.14 -27.85 9.81
CA LEU A 72 4.83 -29.15 9.71
C LEU A 72 4.55 -30.06 10.91
N ARG A 73 4.43 -29.51 12.12
CA ARG A 73 4.20 -30.29 13.35
C ARG A 73 2.75 -30.76 13.48
N HIS A 74 1.79 -29.92 13.12
CA HIS A 74 0.37 -30.14 13.43
C HIS A 74 -0.49 -30.46 12.19
N GLY A 75 0.09 -30.48 10.99
CA GLY A 75 -0.63 -30.77 9.75
C GLY A 75 -1.59 -29.66 9.34
N HIS A 76 -1.26 -28.40 9.64
CA HIS A 76 -2.01 -27.25 9.15
C HIS A 76 -1.46 -26.81 7.79
N GLU A 77 -2.30 -26.15 7.00
CA GLU A 77 -1.92 -25.57 5.72
C GLU A 77 -2.09 -24.05 5.75
N HIS A 78 -1.18 -23.33 5.11
CA HIS A 78 -1.21 -21.89 4.98
C HIS A 78 -0.92 -21.49 3.53
N LEU A 79 -1.33 -20.30 3.15
CA LEU A 79 -1.00 -19.72 1.86
C LEU A 79 -0.17 -18.47 2.08
N LEU A 80 0.98 -18.41 1.41
CA LEU A 80 1.74 -17.19 1.23
C LEU A 80 1.41 -16.64 -0.15
N LEU A 81 0.98 -15.39 -0.20
CA LEU A 81 0.62 -14.69 -1.42
C LEU A 81 1.54 -13.50 -1.62
N VAL A 82 1.78 -13.18 -2.88
CA VAL A 82 2.40 -11.93 -3.30
C VAL A 82 1.47 -11.24 -4.26
N LEU A 83 1.06 -10.04 -3.89
CA LEU A 83 0.19 -9.20 -4.70
C LEU A 83 1.02 -8.03 -5.21
N GLU A 84 1.07 -7.87 -6.53
CA GLU A 84 1.79 -6.81 -7.22
C GLU A 84 0.81 -5.97 -8.05
N LEU A 85 1.04 -4.66 -8.09
CA LEU A 85 0.30 -3.75 -8.95
C LEU A 85 1.15 -3.39 -10.17
N GLU A 86 0.69 -3.78 -11.35
CA GLU A 86 1.31 -3.44 -12.63
C GLU A 86 0.53 -2.30 -13.29
N ALA A 87 1.22 -1.19 -13.58
CA ALA A 87 0.67 -0.11 -14.39
C ALA A 87 0.87 -0.42 -15.87
N LEU A 88 -0.23 -0.53 -16.61
CA LEU A 88 -0.21 -0.88 -18.04
C LEU A 88 -0.24 0.37 -18.93
N ALA A 89 -0.79 1.48 -18.43
CA ALA A 89 -0.76 2.76 -19.12
C ALA A 89 0.41 3.64 -18.61
N PRO A 90 1.35 4.05 -19.48
CA PRO A 90 2.48 4.90 -19.09
C PRO A 90 2.06 6.32 -18.68
N ASP A 91 0.82 6.74 -18.97
CA ASP A 91 0.35 8.13 -18.84
C ASP A 91 -0.89 8.27 -17.92
N LEU A 92 -1.07 7.33 -16.99
CA LEU A 92 -2.06 7.44 -15.90
C LEU A 92 -1.92 8.75 -15.11
N ALA A 93 -0.71 9.32 -15.05
CA ALA A 93 -0.44 10.62 -14.45
C ALA A 93 -0.85 11.81 -15.36
N GLY A 94 -0.64 11.72 -16.68
CA GLY A 94 -0.88 12.82 -17.62
C GLY A 94 -2.36 13.07 -17.98
N SER A 95 -3.21 12.04 -17.90
CA SER A 95 -4.65 12.14 -18.24
C SER A 95 -5.56 12.50 -17.06
N GLY A 96 -5.00 12.62 -15.85
CA GLY A 96 -5.70 13.12 -14.66
C GLY A 96 -5.33 12.34 -13.41
N GLU A 97 -4.38 12.85 -12.64
CA GLU A 97 -3.95 12.32 -11.34
C GLU A 97 -5.14 11.99 -10.41
N ALA A 98 -6.20 12.80 -10.45
CA ALA A 98 -7.44 12.56 -9.70
C ALA A 98 -8.18 11.26 -10.10
N ARG A 99 -8.16 10.89 -11.40
CA ARG A 99 -8.75 9.63 -11.89
C ARG A 99 -7.94 8.44 -11.39
N ALA A 100 -6.60 8.52 -11.48
CA ALA A 100 -5.72 7.46 -11.01
C ALA A 100 -5.90 7.22 -9.49
N LEU A 101 -5.96 8.29 -8.69
CA LEU A 101 -6.22 8.20 -7.25
C LEU A 101 -7.58 7.57 -6.94
N THR A 102 -8.64 8.01 -7.62
CA THR A 102 -10.00 7.45 -7.44
C THR A 102 -10.04 5.96 -7.76
N LEU A 103 -9.33 5.54 -8.81
CA LEU A 103 -9.27 4.14 -9.22
C LEU A 103 -8.49 3.29 -8.22
N LEU A 104 -7.36 3.80 -7.71
CA LEU A 104 -6.59 3.14 -6.65
C LEU A 104 -7.38 3.04 -5.34
N ASP A 105 -8.14 4.06 -4.96
CA ASP A 105 -9.02 4.02 -3.79
C ASP A 105 -10.13 2.97 -3.94
N ALA A 106 -10.76 2.90 -5.12
CA ALA A 106 -11.78 1.89 -5.39
C ALA A 106 -11.18 0.47 -5.32
N LEU A 107 -9.98 0.28 -5.87
CA LEU A 107 -9.26 -0.99 -5.82
C LEU A 107 -8.90 -1.37 -4.38
N LYS A 108 -8.41 -0.40 -3.59
CA LYS A 108 -8.09 -0.55 -2.16
C LYS A 108 -9.29 -1.04 -1.37
N GLN A 109 -10.45 -0.40 -1.52
CA GLN A 109 -11.66 -0.78 -0.79
C GLN A 109 -12.09 -2.22 -1.09
N ARG A 110 -11.94 -2.66 -2.34
CA ARG A 110 -12.26 -4.03 -2.72
C ARG A 110 -11.22 -5.03 -2.21
N LEU A 111 -9.93 -4.69 -2.25
CA LEU A 111 -8.86 -5.52 -1.68
C LEU A 111 -9.03 -5.73 -0.17
N LEU A 112 -9.42 -4.68 0.58
CA LEU A 112 -9.71 -4.77 2.00
C LEU A 112 -10.81 -5.78 2.33
N SER A 113 -11.74 -6.04 1.41
CA SER A 113 -12.77 -7.07 1.59
C SER A 113 -12.27 -8.50 1.39
N LEU A 114 -11.11 -8.68 0.76
CA LEU A 114 -10.50 -9.99 0.48
C LEU A 114 -9.58 -10.46 1.59
N VAL A 115 -8.91 -9.51 2.26
CA VAL A 115 -7.92 -9.77 3.30
C VAL A 115 -8.58 -9.66 4.67
N ARG A 116 -8.37 -10.66 5.53
CA ARG A 116 -8.87 -10.65 6.90
C ARG A 116 -7.91 -9.87 7.79
N VAL A 117 -8.42 -9.34 8.90
CA VAL A 117 -7.59 -8.67 9.92
C VAL A 117 -6.50 -9.58 10.51
N THR A 118 -6.69 -10.90 10.46
CA THR A 118 -5.72 -11.90 10.96
C THR A 118 -4.66 -12.29 9.94
N ASP A 119 -4.76 -11.82 8.70
CA ASP A 119 -3.78 -12.12 7.66
C ASP A 119 -2.58 -11.18 7.85
N ALA A 120 -1.38 -11.74 7.94
CA ALA A 120 -0.17 -10.94 8.16
C ALA A 120 0.30 -10.31 6.85
N CYS A 121 0.73 -9.05 6.90
CA CYS A 121 1.10 -8.25 5.74
C CYS A 121 2.44 -7.55 5.92
N SER A 122 3.28 -7.56 4.89
CA SER A 122 4.52 -6.78 4.83
C SER A 122 4.74 -6.29 3.42
N SER A 123 5.36 -5.12 3.26
CA SER A 123 5.76 -4.65 1.93
C SER A 123 6.68 -5.66 1.22
N HIS A 124 6.51 -5.73 -0.09
CA HIS A 124 7.41 -6.43 -1.01
C HIS A 124 7.84 -5.45 -2.09
N ASP A 125 9.07 -4.96 -1.95
CA ASP A 125 9.68 -4.01 -2.87
C ASP A 125 8.78 -2.78 -3.05
N ASP A 126 8.93 -2.02 -4.14
CA ASP A 126 8.17 -0.78 -4.33
C ASP A 126 6.74 -0.99 -4.88
N GLN A 127 6.44 -2.18 -5.42
CA GLN A 127 5.22 -2.43 -6.19
C GLN A 127 4.33 -3.56 -5.65
N GLY A 128 4.66 -4.15 -4.50
CA GLY A 128 3.92 -5.30 -3.99
C GLY A 128 3.82 -5.41 -2.47
N VAL A 129 3.05 -6.42 -2.06
CA VAL A 129 2.83 -6.80 -0.67
C VAL A 129 2.88 -8.31 -0.53
N LEU A 130 3.53 -8.77 0.54
CA LEU A 130 3.45 -10.14 1.02
C LEU A 130 2.24 -10.29 1.93
N LEU A 131 1.52 -11.38 1.76
CA LEU A 131 0.30 -11.72 2.49
C LEU A 131 0.43 -13.16 2.98
N LEU A 132 0.49 -13.38 4.29
CA LEU A 132 0.40 -14.71 4.88
C LEU A 132 -1.02 -14.93 5.37
N LEU A 133 -1.70 -15.93 4.80
CA LEU A 133 -3.06 -16.35 5.15
C LEU A 133 -2.99 -17.62 6.01
N PRO A 134 -3.14 -17.50 7.34
CA PRO A 134 -3.12 -18.65 8.23
C PRO A 134 -4.31 -19.58 7.97
N TYR A 135 -4.11 -20.86 8.24
CA TYR A 135 -5.11 -21.93 8.13
C TYR A 135 -5.89 -21.96 6.80
N THR A 136 -5.22 -21.57 5.72
CA THR A 136 -5.79 -21.51 4.37
C THR A 136 -4.96 -22.40 3.47
N GLY A 137 -5.54 -23.50 2.97
CA GLY A 137 -4.87 -24.43 2.08
C GLY A 137 -5.11 -24.15 0.60
N GLU A 138 -4.45 -24.93 -0.26
CA GLU A 138 -4.52 -24.81 -1.73
C GLU A 138 -5.94 -24.91 -2.30
N SER A 139 -6.84 -25.62 -1.61
CA SER A 139 -8.24 -25.74 -2.01
C SER A 139 -8.94 -24.37 -2.17
N GLN A 140 -8.39 -23.31 -1.56
CA GLN A 140 -8.93 -21.95 -1.65
C GLN A 140 -8.36 -21.14 -2.84
N LEU A 141 -7.32 -21.63 -3.51
CA LEU A 141 -6.69 -20.93 -4.64
C LEU A 141 -7.68 -20.63 -5.79
N PRO A 142 -8.57 -21.54 -6.21
CA PRO A 142 -9.55 -21.23 -7.26
C PRO A 142 -10.48 -20.08 -6.87
N ALA A 143 -10.91 -20.03 -5.61
CA ALA A 143 -11.76 -18.96 -5.11
C ALA A 143 -11.00 -17.62 -5.02
N LEU A 144 -9.73 -17.64 -4.61
CA LEU A 144 -8.86 -16.46 -4.60
C LEU A 144 -8.60 -15.95 -6.02
N LYS A 145 -8.29 -16.84 -6.98
CA LYS A 145 -8.12 -16.51 -8.39
C LYS A 145 -9.38 -15.83 -8.96
N GLN A 146 -10.55 -16.38 -8.69
CA GLN A 146 -11.81 -15.79 -9.14
C GLN A 146 -12.06 -14.41 -8.51
N LYS A 147 -11.74 -14.24 -7.23
CA LYS A 147 -11.86 -12.94 -6.55
C LYS A 147 -10.91 -11.90 -7.16
N LEU A 148 -9.66 -12.28 -7.44
CA LEU A 148 -8.68 -11.42 -8.09
C LEU A 148 -9.12 -11.03 -9.50
N GLN A 149 -9.64 -12.00 -10.27
CA GLN A 149 -10.14 -11.72 -11.62
C GLN A 149 -11.27 -10.68 -11.60
N ARG A 150 -12.24 -10.82 -10.69
CA ARG A 150 -13.28 -9.80 -10.50
C ARG A 150 -12.74 -8.43 -10.10
N LEU A 151 -11.61 -8.36 -9.40
CA LEU A 151 -10.94 -7.09 -9.12
C LEU A 151 -10.34 -6.50 -10.38
N ASN A 152 -9.63 -7.29 -11.18
CA ASN A 152 -9.06 -6.84 -12.44
C ASN A 152 -10.15 -6.41 -13.44
N ASP A 153 -11.26 -7.15 -13.55
CA ASP A 153 -12.40 -6.79 -14.41
C ASP A 153 -13.09 -5.49 -13.98
N SER A 154 -12.91 -5.09 -12.71
CA SER A 154 -13.48 -3.86 -12.16
C SER A 154 -12.64 -2.61 -12.42
N VAL A 155 -11.46 -2.80 -13.02
CA VAL A 155 -10.55 -1.76 -13.48
C VAL A 155 -10.69 -1.64 -14.99
N PRO A 156 -10.71 -0.42 -15.57
CA PRO A 156 -10.70 -0.25 -17.02
C PRO A 156 -9.50 -0.97 -17.67
N GLU A 157 -9.78 -1.64 -18.79
CA GLU A 157 -8.78 -2.40 -19.53
C GLU A 157 -7.58 -1.52 -19.94
N GLY A 158 -6.37 -2.03 -19.71
CA GLY A 158 -5.13 -1.35 -20.08
C GLY A 158 -4.67 -0.24 -19.13
N GLU A 159 -5.38 0.03 -18.02
CA GLU A 159 -4.92 0.99 -17.02
C GLU A 159 -4.02 0.34 -15.96
N LEU A 160 -4.58 -0.55 -15.15
CA LEU A 160 -3.85 -1.27 -14.10
C LEU A 160 -4.21 -2.76 -14.10
N ARG A 161 -3.30 -3.58 -13.59
CA ARG A 161 -3.52 -5.01 -13.37
C ARG A 161 -2.93 -5.44 -12.04
N LEU A 162 -3.69 -6.20 -11.27
CA LEU A 162 -3.17 -6.90 -10.11
C LEU A 162 -2.68 -8.29 -10.54
N ARG A 163 -1.44 -8.60 -10.16
CA ARG A 163 -0.85 -9.93 -10.33
C ARG A 163 -0.73 -10.60 -8.97
N LEU A 164 -1.04 -11.88 -8.93
CA LEU A 164 -0.96 -12.68 -7.71
C LEU A 164 -0.04 -13.87 -7.94
N LYS A 165 0.91 -14.09 -7.04
CA LYS A 165 1.62 -15.36 -6.91
C LYS A 165 1.22 -16.03 -5.61
N ALA A 166 1.14 -17.35 -5.61
CA ALA A 166 0.84 -18.12 -4.42
C ALA A 166 1.90 -19.19 -4.17
N VAL A 167 2.24 -19.38 -2.89
CA VAL A 167 3.14 -20.43 -2.41
C VAL A 167 2.44 -21.11 -1.24
N SER A 168 2.31 -22.42 -1.36
CA SER A 168 1.70 -23.25 -0.33
C SER A 168 2.68 -23.53 0.79
N LEU A 169 2.16 -23.54 2.02
CA LEU A 169 2.86 -23.91 3.22
C LEU A 169 2.08 -25.03 3.93
N PRO A 170 2.76 -25.95 4.61
CA PRO A 170 4.17 -25.90 4.94
C PRO A 170 5.08 -26.36 3.81
N ASP A 171 6.30 -25.84 3.80
CA ASP A 171 7.39 -26.29 2.97
C ASP A 171 8.54 -26.83 3.83
N GLN A 172 8.98 -28.05 3.53
CA GLN A 172 10.11 -28.71 4.20
C GLN A 172 11.46 -28.04 3.88
N GLN A 173 11.54 -27.32 2.76
CA GLN A 173 12.76 -26.61 2.34
C GLN A 173 12.93 -25.26 3.06
N LEU A 174 11.89 -24.76 3.76
CA LEU A 174 11.97 -23.51 4.50
C LEU A 174 12.79 -23.71 5.78
N GLY A 175 14.04 -23.25 5.74
CA GLY A 175 15.03 -23.34 6.81
C GLY A 175 15.27 -22.01 7.55
N ALA A 176 16.53 -21.77 7.95
CA ALA A 176 16.94 -20.54 8.63
C ALA A 176 17.05 -19.32 7.69
N GLU A 177 17.38 -19.55 6.42
CA GLU A 177 17.53 -18.50 5.41
C GLU A 177 16.19 -18.21 4.72
N VAL A 178 15.24 -17.68 5.49
CA VAL A 178 13.84 -17.45 5.04
C VAL A 178 13.78 -16.51 3.83
N GLU A 179 14.63 -15.48 3.80
CA GLU A 179 14.63 -14.48 2.72
C GLU A 179 15.12 -15.05 1.38
N SER A 180 16.18 -15.86 1.41
CA SER A 180 16.70 -16.58 0.24
C SER A 180 15.67 -17.60 -0.27
N TRP A 181 15.07 -18.36 0.65
CA TRP A 181 13.97 -19.27 0.34
C TRP A 181 12.80 -18.53 -0.33
N LEU A 182 12.38 -17.40 0.24
CA LEU A 182 11.27 -16.61 -0.27
C LEU A 182 11.56 -16.15 -1.70
N ALA A 183 12.73 -15.54 -1.93
CA ALA A 183 13.13 -15.08 -3.25
C ALA A 183 13.10 -16.22 -4.29
N SER A 184 13.62 -17.40 -3.92
CA SER A 184 13.62 -18.57 -4.81
C SER A 184 12.20 -19.06 -5.12
N ARG A 185 11.32 -19.16 -4.13
CA ARG A 185 9.94 -19.64 -4.33
C ARG A 185 9.11 -18.65 -5.15
N LEU A 186 9.30 -17.34 -4.98
CA LEU A 186 8.60 -16.33 -5.77
C LEU A 186 9.04 -16.25 -7.23
N GLN A 187 10.25 -16.69 -7.54
CA GLN A 187 10.71 -16.86 -8.93
C GLN A 187 10.10 -18.09 -9.59
N GLN A 188 9.84 -19.15 -8.81
CA GLN A 188 9.26 -20.41 -9.29
C GLN A 188 7.73 -20.40 -9.31
N ALA A 189 7.10 -19.57 -8.46
CA ALA A 189 5.66 -19.48 -8.36
C ALA A 189 5.05 -18.92 -9.65
N GLU A 190 4.09 -19.66 -10.18
CA GLU A 190 3.31 -19.21 -11.33
C GLU A 190 2.47 -17.99 -10.95
N VAL A 191 2.36 -17.05 -11.89
CA VAL A 191 1.44 -15.93 -11.75
C VAL A 191 0.03 -16.47 -11.98
N LEU A 192 -0.82 -16.32 -10.96
CA LEU A 192 -2.24 -16.63 -11.01
C LEU A 192 -2.97 -15.51 -11.74
N ASP A 193 -2.68 -15.38 -13.03
CA ASP A 193 -3.43 -14.51 -13.92
C ASP A 193 -4.80 -15.13 -14.21
N GLY A 194 -5.87 -14.38 -13.96
CA GLY A 194 -7.21 -14.74 -14.44
C GLY A 194 -7.16 -14.89 -15.96
N GLU A 195 -7.57 -16.06 -16.46
CA GLU A 195 -7.83 -16.27 -17.89
C GLU A 195 -9.20 -15.70 -18.25
#